data_AF-A0A0Q8ECR5-F1
#
_entry.id   AF-A0A0Q8ECR5-F1
#
_cell.length_a   1.000
_cell.length_b   1.000
_cell.length_c   1.000
_cell.angle_alpha   90.00
_cell.angle_beta   90.00
_cell.angle_gamma   90.00
#
_symmetry.space_group_name_H-M   'P 1'
#
loop_
_entity.id
_entity.type
_entity.pdbx_description
1 polymer ?
#
loop_
_entity_poly.entity_id
_entity_poly.type
_entity_poly.pdbx_seq_one_letter_code
_entity_poly.pdbx_strand_id
1 'polypeptide(L)'
;MNCHSGPALTDNRFHNLGLHFYGRSKEDLGRYRVTGDPADSGKFRTPTLRNVGKTGPYMHSGGFMELRGVVNMYNVGMPRPQRKPEQLDDPLFPQVDPLLKPLDLHKTELEAITEFLRTL
;
A
#
# COMPACT_ATOMS: atom_id res chain seq x y z
N MET A 1 -16.06 1.80 -2.23
CA MET A 1 -14.72 1.31 -2.63
C MET A 1 -13.89 2.48 -3.11
N ASN A 2 -12.78 2.78 -2.43
CA ASN A 2 -12.04 4.05 -2.64
C ASN A 2 -10.93 3.93 -3.70
N CYS A 3 -10.14 2.86 -3.69
CA CYS A 3 -8.99 2.69 -4.61
C CYS A 3 -9.18 1.52 -5.60
N HIS A 4 -9.63 0.36 -5.12
CA HIS A 4 -9.83 -0.83 -5.98
C HIS A 4 -11.26 -0.89 -6.50
N SER A 5 -11.58 -0.09 -7.52
CA SER A 5 -12.94 0.02 -8.07
C SER A 5 -12.99 -0.23 -9.58
N GLY A 6 -14.21 -0.31 -10.13
CA GLY A 6 -14.44 -0.54 -11.56
C GLY A 6 -14.09 -1.94 -12.06
N PRO A 7 -14.19 -2.18 -13.38
CA PRO A 7 -14.00 -3.52 -13.96
C PRO A 7 -12.61 -4.10 -13.74
N ALA A 8 -11.58 -3.26 -13.62
CA ALA A 8 -10.21 -3.70 -13.38
C ALA A 8 -9.85 -3.75 -11.89
N LEU A 9 -10.74 -3.34 -10.97
CA LEU A 9 -10.48 -3.24 -9.54
C LEU A 9 -9.22 -2.41 -9.23
N THR A 10 -9.13 -1.26 -9.88
CA THR A 10 -8.08 -0.25 -9.71
C THR A 10 -8.59 1.09 -10.21
N ASP A 11 -8.23 2.16 -9.50
CA ASP A 11 -8.46 3.54 -9.91
C ASP A 11 -7.31 4.12 -10.75
N ASN A 12 -6.23 3.34 -10.96
CA ASN A 12 -4.97 3.75 -11.60
C ASN A 12 -4.31 4.99 -10.97
N ARG A 13 -4.66 5.34 -9.74
CA ARG A 13 -4.03 6.44 -8.99
C ARG A 13 -2.83 5.94 -8.21
N PHE A 14 -2.10 6.88 -7.62
CA PHE A 14 -0.87 6.64 -6.89
C PHE A 14 -1.07 6.93 -5.41
N HIS A 15 -0.74 5.96 -4.57
CA HIS A 15 -0.94 6.01 -3.13
C HIS A 15 0.30 5.51 -2.40
N ASN A 16 0.50 6.00 -1.18
CA ASN A 16 1.59 5.56 -0.33
C ASN A 16 1.00 4.81 0.88
N LEU A 17 1.41 3.55 1.03
CA LEU A 17 0.94 2.67 2.10
C LEU A 17 1.92 2.55 3.28
N GLY A 18 2.92 3.43 3.38
CA GLY A 18 3.94 3.39 4.43
C GLY A 18 5.04 2.35 4.23
N LEU A 19 5.11 1.74 3.05
CA LEU A 19 6.08 0.68 2.71
C LEU A 19 7.29 1.17 1.91
N HIS A 20 7.59 2.47 1.96
CA HIS A 20 8.61 3.13 1.11
C HIS A 20 10.07 2.98 1.60
N PHE A 21 10.29 2.51 2.83
CA PHE A 21 11.61 2.30 3.43
C PHE A 21 12.57 3.52 3.39
N TYR A 22 12.03 4.74 3.39
CA TYR A 22 12.81 5.97 3.30
C TYR A 22 13.92 6.06 4.36
N GLY A 23 15.12 6.44 3.93
CA GLY A 23 16.34 6.48 4.74
C GLY A 23 16.88 5.11 5.15
N ARG A 24 16.50 4.02 4.46
CA ARG A 24 16.95 2.64 4.74
C ARG A 24 17.38 1.94 3.44
N SER A 25 18.02 0.78 3.56
CA SER A 25 18.61 0.04 2.43
C SER A 25 17.64 -0.43 1.34
N LYS A 26 16.32 -0.44 1.60
CA LYS A 26 15.27 -0.81 0.63
C LYS A 26 14.44 0.40 0.17
N GLU A 27 14.98 1.61 0.30
CA GLU A 27 14.28 2.83 -0.09
C GLU A 27 13.82 2.77 -1.56
N ASP A 28 12.53 3.06 -1.73
CA ASP A 28 11.95 3.30 -3.04
C ASP A 28 11.00 4.51 -2.99
N LEU A 29 11.36 5.53 -3.77
CA LEU A 29 10.60 6.77 -3.87
C LEU A 29 9.44 6.66 -4.87
N GLY A 30 9.32 5.53 -5.57
CA GLY A 30 8.17 5.22 -6.42
C GLY A 30 7.95 6.29 -7.49
N ARG A 31 6.73 6.85 -7.53
CA ARG A 31 6.28 7.82 -8.54
C ARG A 31 7.18 9.05 -8.65
N TYR A 32 7.78 9.50 -7.55
CA TYR A 32 8.74 10.62 -7.54
C TYR A 32 9.88 10.42 -8.55
N ARG A 33 10.38 9.19 -8.74
CA ARG A 33 11.48 8.92 -9.69
C ARG A 33 11.11 9.25 -11.14
N VAL A 34 9.81 9.38 -11.44
CA VAL A 34 9.30 9.75 -12.76
C VAL A 34 8.90 11.22 -12.83
N THR A 35 8.31 11.78 -11.77
CA THR A 35 7.74 13.13 -11.80
C THR A 35 8.68 14.21 -11.27
N GLY A 36 9.59 13.85 -10.37
CA GLY A 36 10.42 14.82 -9.62
C GLY A 36 9.65 15.66 -8.60
N ASP A 37 8.34 15.43 -8.42
CA ASP A 37 7.52 16.18 -7.46
C ASP A 37 7.60 15.52 -6.07
N PRO A 38 8.14 16.19 -5.03
CA PRO A 38 8.24 15.64 -3.68
C PRO A 38 6.91 15.12 -3.12
N ALA A 39 5.76 15.66 -3.56
CA ALA A 39 4.45 15.17 -3.17
C ALA A 39 4.16 13.74 -3.65
N ASP A 40 4.88 13.23 -4.64
CA ASP A 40 4.77 11.87 -5.17
C ASP A 40 5.72 10.86 -4.51
N SER A 41 6.51 11.31 -3.52
CA SER A 41 7.47 10.47 -2.83
C SER A 41 6.81 9.27 -2.15
N GLY A 42 7.34 8.08 -2.45
CA GLY A 42 6.88 6.79 -1.91
C GLY A 42 5.50 6.34 -2.39
N LYS A 43 4.90 7.03 -3.37
CA LYS A 43 3.62 6.60 -3.94
C LYS A 43 3.81 5.56 -5.04
N PHE A 44 2.94 4.56 -5.06
CA PHE A 44 2.88 3.51 -6.06
C PHE A 44 1.48 3.43 -6.66
N ARG A 45 1.40 3.00 -7.91
CA ARG A 45 0.12 2.84 -8.60
C ARG A 45 -0.70 1.74 -7.92
N THR A 46 -2.01 1.97 -7.73
CA THR A 46 -2.96 0.93 -7.32
C THR A 46 -2.95 -0.21 -8.35
N PRO A 47 -2.49 -1.43 -8.03
CA PRO A 47 -2.51 -2.54 -8.99
C PRO A 47 -3.95 -3.04 -9.19
N THR A 48 -4.19 -3.73 -10.31
CA THR A 48 -5.43 -4.51 -10.46
C THR A 48 -5.48 -5.63 -9.43
N LEU A 49 -6.67 -5.96 -8.93
CA LEU A 49 -6.89 -7.15 -8.09
C LEU A 49 -7.28 -8.41 -8.89
N ARG A 50 -7.35 -8.33 -10.22
CA ARG A 50 -7.59 -9.52 -11.05
C ARG A 50 -6.42 -10.49 -10.92
N ASN A 51 -6.71 -11.77 -10.74
CA ASN A 51 -5.74 -12.82 -10.43
C ASN A 51 -4.92 -12.61 -9.15
N VAL A 52 -5.31 -11.69 -8.26
CA VAL A 52 -4.50 -11.39 -7.06
C VAL A 52 -4.27 -12.63 -6.20
N GLY A 53 -5.20 -13.59 -6.18
CA GLY A 53 -5.01 -14.86 -5.47
C GLY A 53 -3.85 -15.75 -5.98
N LYS A 54 -3.24 -15.43 -7.14
CA LYS A 54 -2.26 -16.27 -7.84
C LYS A 54 -0.94 -15.56 -8.17
N THR A 55 -0.76 -14.31 -7.74
CA THR A 55 0.38 -13.46 -8.15
C THR A 55 1.22 -12.99 -6.98
N GLY A 56 1.29 -13.77 -5.90
CA GLY A 56 2.25 -13.51 -4.84
C GLY A 56 3.71 -13.58 -5.36
N PRO A 57 4.67 -12.99 -4.64
CA PRO A 57 4.49 -12.20 -3.42
C PRO A 57 3.94 -10.79 -3.68
N TYR A 58 3.36 -10.17 -2.66
CA TYR A 58 2.55 -8.95 -2.77
C TYR A 58 3.31 -7.67 -2.40
N MET A 59 2.68 -6.53 -2.77
CA MET A 59 3.20 -5.16 -2.70
C MET A 59 4.32 -4.88 -3.71
N HIS A 60 4.72 -3.61 -3.85
CA HIS A 60 5.74 -3.20 -4.83
C HIS A 60 7.10 -3.86 -4.59
N SER A 61 7.39 -4.23 -3.34
CA SER A 61 8.67 -4.82 -2.92
C SER A 61 8.63 -6.35 -2.82
N GLY A 62 7.47 -6.99 -3.05
CA GLY A 62 7.32 -8.43 -2.85
C GLY A 62 7.51 -8.88 -1.38
N GLY A 63 7.28 -7.99 -0.41
CA GLY A 63 7.56 -8.25 1.00
C GLY A 63 6.55 -9.14 1.73
N PHE A 64 5.41 -9.46 1.11
CA PHE A 64 4.34 -10.24 1.70
C PHE A 64 4.13 -11.54 0.93
N MET A 65 4.29 -12.69 1.58
CA MET A 65 4.12 -13.99 0.91
C MET A 65 2.65 -14.41 0.78
N GLU A 66 1.81 -13.98 1.73
CA GLU A 66 0.44 -14.46 1.88
C GLU A 66 -0.58 -13.33 1.70
N LEU A 67 -1.62 -13.59 0.90
CA LEU A 67 -2.70 -12.62 0.65
C LEU A 67 -3.43 -12.27 1.95
N ARG A 68 -3.63 -13.25 2.83
CA ARG A 68 -4.25 -13.04 4.14
C ARG A 68 -3.45 -12.05 4.99
N GLY A 69 -2.11 -12.08 4.88
CA GLY A 69 -1.21 -11.15 5.56
C GLY A 69 -1.38 -9.72 5.06
N VAL A 70 -1.59 -9.54 3.76
CA VAL A 70 -1.91 -8.23 3.17
C VAL A 70 -3.22 -7.67 3.73
N VAL A 71 -4.30 -8.48 3.72
CA VAL A 71 -5.61 -8.07 4.25
C VAL A 71 -5.51 -7.70 5.74
N ASN A 72 -4.76 -8.46 6.53
CA ASN A 72 -4.50 -8.13 7.94
C ASN A 72 -3.78 -6.78 8.10
N MET A 73 -2.80 -6.48 7.25
CA MET A 73 -2.05 -5.23 7.33
C MET A 73 -2.94 -4.01 7.04
N TYR A 74 -3.86 -4.13 6.08
CA TYR A 74 -4.88 -3.11 5.86
C TYR A 74 -5.84 -2.98 7.05
N ASN A 75 -6.23 -4.10 7.68
CA ASN A 75 -7.12 -4.07 8.84
C ASN A 75 -6.57 -3.26 10.02
N VAL A 76 -5.24 -3.30 10.22
CA VAL A 76 -4.55 -2.51 11.24
C VAL A 76 -4.11 -1.12 10.77
N GLY A 77 -4.48 -0.72 9.55
CA GLY A 77 -4.26 0.63 9.03
C GLY A 77 -2.90 0.87 8.35
N MET A 78 -2.16 -0.19 8.00
CA MET A 78 -0.80 -0.16 7.43
C MET A 78 0.27 0.51 8.32
N PRO A 79 1.57 0.33 8.04
CA PRO A 79 2.62 1.04 8.76
C PRO A 79 2.51 2.55 8.60
N ARG A 80 2.84 3.28 9.68
CA ARG A 80 2.95 4.74 9.68
C ARG A 80 4.36 5.17 10.11
N PRO A 81 5.35 5.12 9.20
CA PRO A 81 6.69 5.61 9.50
C PRO A 81 6.64 7.06 9.98
N GLN A 82 7.34 7.35 11.07
CA GLN A 82 7.44 8.70 11.61
C GLN A 82 8.76 9.34 11.17
N ARG A 83 8.74 10.67 11.06
CA ARG A 83 9.95 11.46 10.81
C ARG A 83 10.89 11.33 12.00
N LYS A 84 12.18 11.20 11.71
CA LYS A 84 13.25 11.42 12.70
C LYS A 84 13.52 12.92 12.85
N PRO A 85 14.19 13.36 13.93
CA PRO A 85 14.52 14.77 14.13
C PRO A 85 15.23 15.42 12.93
N GLU A 86 16.11 14.68 12.25
CA GLU A 86 16.86 15.17 11.09
C GLU A 86 15.99 15.29 9.82
N GLN A 87 14.77 14.75 9.84
CA GLN A 87 13.86 14.68 8.69
C GLN A 87 12.64 15.60 8.85
N LEU A 88 12.60 16.44 9.89
CA LEU A 88 11.42 17.26 10.19
C LEU A 88 11.08 18.21 9.04
N ASP A 89 12.09 18.79 8.40
CA ASP A 89 11.96 19.73 7.29
C ASP A 89 12.24 19.09 5.92
N ASP A 90 12.34 17.76 5.86
CA ASP A 90 12.62 17.04 4.62
C ASP A 90 11.37 17.00 3.71
N PRO A 91 11.38 17.71 2.57
CA PRO A 91 10.23 17.77 1.67
C PRO A 91 9.97 16.43 0.97
N LEU A 92 10.97 15.55 0.92
CA LEU A 92 10.89 14.25 0.26
C LEU A 92 10.38 13.15 1.21
N PHE A 93 10.26 13.43 2.52
CA PHE A 93 9.74 12.44 3.46
C PHE A 93 8.34 11.96 3.02
N PRO A 94 8.17 10.67 2.66
CA PRO A 94 6.93 10.19 2.07
C PRO A 94 5.74 10.28 3.03
N GLN A 95 4.62 10.80 2.55
CA GLN A 95 3.38 10.90 3.33
C GLN A 95 2.46 9.71 3.04
N VAL A 96 2.03 9.01 4.09
CA VAL A 96 1.07 7.91 3.99
C VAL A 96 -0.31 8.45 3.61
N ASP A 97 -1.03 7.72 2.77
CA ASP A 97 -2.36 8.11 2.31
C ASP A 97 -3.34 8.26 3.51
N PRO A 98 -4.06 9.39 3.63
CA PRO A 98 -4.97 9.65 4.75
C PRO A 98 -6.19 8.72 4.78
N LEU A 99 -6.48 8.00 3.68
CA LEU A 99 -7.56 7.01 3.62
C LEU A 99 -7.23 5.75 4.44
N LEU A 100 -5.95 5.47 4.70
CA LEU A 100 -5.55 4.32 5.50
C LEU A 100 -5.94 4.50 6.95
N LYS A 101 -6.88 3.71 7.45
CA LYS A 101 -7.33 3.71 8.83
C LYS A 101 -7.52 2.27 9.28
N PRO A 102 -7.36 1.96 10.57
CA PRO A 102 -7.79 0.67 11.08
C PRO A 102 -9.25 0.42 10.71
N LEU A 103 -9.55 -0.79 10.25
CA LEU A 103 -10.87 -1.15 9.75
C LEU A 103 -11.69 -1.94 10.78
N ASP A 104 -11.03 -2.44 11.84
CA ASP A 104 -11.63 -3.21 12.94
C ASP A 104 -12.48 -4.41 12.48
N LEU A 105 -12.07 -5.03 11.37
CA LEU A 105 -12.77 -6.19 10.81
C LEU A 105 -12.55 -7.42 11.68
N HIS A 106 -13.63 -8.16 11.90
CA HIS A 106 -13.60 -9.42 12.59
C HIS A 106 -12.96 -10.53 11.74
N LYS A 107 -12.58 -11.64 12.39
CA LYS A 107 -11.91 -12.78 11.73
C LYS A 107 -12.69 -13.29 10.51
N THR A 108 -14.01 -13.40 10.63
CA THR A 108 -14.90 -13.90 9.58
C THR A 108 -14.97 -12.95 8.38
N GLU A 109 -14.99 -11.64 8.61
CA GLU A 109 -14.98 -10.64 7.53
C GLU A 109 -13.66 -10.64 6.77
N LEU A 110 -12.55 -10.74 7.50
CA LEU A 110 -11.23 -10.84 6.90
C LEU A 110 -11.07 -12.10 6.05
N GLU A 111 -11.63 -13.23 6.51
CA GLU A 111 -11.68 -14.48 5.76
C GLU A 111 -12.54 -14.34 4.52
N ALA A 112 -13.75 -13.78 4.64
CA ALA A 112 -14.66 -13.55 3.51
C ALA A 112 -14.02 -12.66 2.43
N ILE A 113 -13.32 -11.59 2.82
CA ILE A 113 -12.59 -10.73 1.89
C ILE A 113 -11.46 -11.52 1.21
N THR A 114 -10.71 -12.32 1.97
CA THR A 114 -9.61 -13.11 1.42
C THR A 114 -10.10 -14.13 0.40
N GLU A 115 -11.21 -14.82 0.69
CA GLU A 115 -11.82 -15.77 -0.24
C GLU A 115 -12.41 -15.06 -1.47
N PHE A 116 -13.09 -13.93 -1.30
CA PHE A 116 -13.54 -13.12 -2.43
C PHE A 116 -12.38 -12.76 -3.36
N LEU A 117 -11.27 -12.27 -2.81
CA LEU A 117 -10.08 -11.90 -3.59
C LEU A 117 -9.45 -13.11 -4.33
N ARG A 118 -9.60 -14.33 -3.82
CA ARG A 118 -9.12 -15.56 -4.49
C ARG A 118 -9.98 -15.95 -5.70
N THR A 119 -11.20 -15.43 -5.81
CA THR A 119 -12.09 -15.68 -6.96
C THR A 119 -11.84 -14.74 -8.15
N LEU A 120 -11.06 -13.68 -7.95
CA LEU A 120 -10.72 -12.65 -8.96
C LEU A 120 -9.59 -13.06 -9.89
#